data_AF-A0A931QFJ0-F1
#
_entry.id   AF-A0A931QFJ0-F1
#
_cell.length_a   1.000
_cell.length_b   1.000
_cell.length_c   1.000
_cell.angle_alpha   90.00
_cell.angle_beta   90.00
_cell.angle_gamma   90.00
#
_symmetry.space_group_name_H-M   'P 1'
#
loop_
_entity.id
_entity.type
_entity.pdbx_description
1 polymer ?
#
loop_
_entity_poly.entity_id
_entity_poly.type
_entity_poly.pdbx_seq_one_letter_code
_entity_poly.pdbx_strand_id
1 'polypeptide(L)'
;MHALPFTREIAPYIAASDVVMGKAGPNMLFESIALGKPFIATAYIPGQEEVNLEFIQRHGLGWVALLTSEQGGLLKQLSASPEMLRDKKQSVENYRCTNQEATDTILPLIDSLAQ
;
A
#
# COMPACT_ATOMS: atom_id res chain seq x y z
N MET A 1 -6.42 -18.36 -10.54
CA MET A 1 -5.09 -17.73 -10.67
C MET A 1 -4.99 -17.16 -12.07
N HIS A 2 -4.64 -15.89 -12.21
CA HIS A 2 -4.47 -15.22 -13.50
C HIS A 2 -3.05 -14.66 -13.54
N ALA A 3 -2.20 -15.19 -14.43
CA ALA A 3 -0.82 -14.76 -14.58
C ALA A 3 -0.73 -13.72 -15.70
N LEU A 4 -0.06 -12.60 -15.43
CA LEU A 4 0.11 -11.50 -16.38
C LEU A 4 1.56 -11.43 -16.84
N PRO A 5 1.83 -11.13 -18.12
CA PRO A 5 3.16 -10.68 -18.54
C PRO A 5 3.43 -9.28 -17.97
N PHE A 6 4.62 -8.74 -18.24
CA PHE A 6 4.90 -7.33 -17.98
C PHE A 6 3.81 -6.44 -18.60
N THR A 7 3.29 -5.51 -17.82
CA THR A 7 2.23 -4.58 -18.23
C THR A 7 2.58 -3.16 -17.80
N ARG A 8 2.14 -2.20 -18.60
CA ARG A 8 2.17 -0.77 -18.26
C ARG A 8 0.90 -0.32 -17.53
N GLU A 9 -0.14 -1.14 -17.59
CA GLU A 9 -1.47 -0.87 -17.05
C GLU A 9 -1.72 -1.69 -15.79
N ILE A 10 -0.94 -1.46 -14.72
CA ILE A 10 -1.07 -2.22 -13.47
C ILE A 10 -2.25 -1.73 -12.61
N ALA A 11 -2.63 -0.47 -12.74
CA ALA A 11 -3.66 0.17 -11.91
C ALA A 11 -5.03 -0.52 -11.96
N PRO A 12 -5.58 -0.95 -13.12
CA PRO A 12 -6.85 -1.68 -13.16
C PRO A 12 -6.82 -3.00 -12.37
N TYR A 13 -5.69 -3.70 -12.38
CA TYR A 13 -5.53 -4.96 -11.63
C TYR A 13 -5.45 -4.72 -10.13
N ILE A 14 -4.73 -3.68 -9.71
CA ILE A 14 -4.70 -3.26 -8.30
C ILE A 14 -6.11 -2.83 -7.87
N ALA A 15 -6.81 -2.02 -8.65
CA ALA A 15 -8.16 -1.54 -8.35
C ALA A 15 -9.18 -2.68 -8.19
N ALA A 16 -9.05 -3.76 -8.96
CA ALA A 16 -9.89 -4.94 -8.84
C ALA A 16 -9.55 -5.85 -7.63
N SER A 17 -8.39 -5.66 -7.00
CA SER A 17 -7.93 -6.48 -5.88
C SER A 17 -8.51 -6.05 -4.53
N ASP A 18 -8.51 -6.98 -3.55
CA ASP A 18 -8.82 -6.67 -2.15
C ASP A 18 -7.60 -6.25 -1.34
N VAL A 19 -6.44 -6.79 -1.70
CA VAL A 19 -5.14 -6.57 -1.05
C VAL A 19 -4.04 -6.80 -2.09
N VAL A 20 -2.97 -6.02 -2.01
CA VAL A 20 -1.76 -6.17 -2.86
C VAL A 20 -0.64 -6.76 -2.01
N MET A 21 0.19 -7.61 -2.60
CA MET A 21 1.28 -8.29 -1.89
C MET A 21 2.55 -8.28 -2.74
N GLY A 22 3.69 -7.91 -2.13
CA GLY A 22 4.96 -7.85 -2.85
C GLY A 22 6.11 -7.32 -1.98
N LYS A 23 7.26 -7.09 -2.63
CA LYS A 23 8.40 -6.42 -1.99
C LYS A 23 8.00 -5.01 -1.55
N ALA A 24 8.50 -4.55 -0.41
CA ALA A 24 8.26 -3.22 0.15
C ALA A 24 8.97 -2.09 -0.64
N GLY A 25 8.96 -2.17 -1.96
CA GLY A 25 9.42 -1.09 -2.82
C GLY A 25 8.44 0.08 -2.78
N PRO A 26 8.95 1.33 -2.71
CA PRO A 26 8.11 2.50 -2.46
C PRO A 26 7.06 2.69 -3.56
N ASN A 27 7.41 2.50 -4.83
CA ASN A 27 6.49 2.72 -5.94
C ASN A 27 5.25 1.82 -5.85
N MET A 28 5.45 0.50 -5.78
CA MET A 28 4.33 -0.45 -5.73
C MET A 28 3.50 -0.31 -4.44
N LEU A 29 4.16 0.00 -3.31
CA LEU A 29 3.47 0.33 -2.07
C LEU A 29 2.55 1.53 -2.28
N PHE A 30 3.08 2.67 -2.75
CA PHE A 30 2.27 3.89 -2.90
C PHE A 30 1.26 3.82 -4.05
N GLU A 31 1.49 3.03 -5.11
CA GLU A 31 0.47 2.73 -6.12
C GLU A 31 -0.72 1.99 -5.51
N SER A 32 -0.46 1.00 -4.62
CA SER A 32 -1.50 0.30 -3.87
C SER A 32 -2.30 1.26 -2.99
N ILE A 33 -1.61 2.10 -2.22
CA ILE A 33 -2.23 3.08 -1.33
C ILE A 33 -3.02 4.12 -2.11
N ALA A 34 -2.50 4.65 -3.22
CA ALA A 34 -3.22 5.60 -4.07
C ALA A 34 -4.54 5.03 -4.62
N LEU A 35 -4.63 3.71 -4.80
CA LEU A 35 -5.81 2.99 -5.24
C LEU A 35 -6.67 2.44 -4.08
N GLY A 36 -6.39 2.85 -2.83
CA GLY A 36 -7.17 2.46 -1.65
C GLY A 36 -6.99 1.01 -1.25
N LYS A 37 -5.89 0.37 -1.64
CA LYS A 37 -5.63 -1.06 -1.41
C LYS A 37 -4.59 -1.24 -0.32
N PRO A 38 -4.87 -2.05 0.72
CA PRO A 38 -3.87 -2.39 1.72
C PRO A 38 -2.76 -3.26 1.13
N PHE A 39 -1.56 -3.16 1.72
CA PHE A 39 -0.35 -3.80 1.19
C PHE A 39 0.23 -4.86 2.14
N ILE A 40 0.64 -6.01 1.61
CA ILE A 40 1.37 -7.05 2.37
C ILE A 40 2.82 -7.05 1.89
N ALA A 41 3.74 -6.58 2.74
CA ALA A 41 5.16 -6.64 2.48
C ALA A 41 5.70 -8.06 2.69
N THR A 42 6.28 -8.65 1.64
CA THR A 42 6.81 -10.03 1.65
C THR A 42 8.32 -10.11 1.66
N ALA A 43 8.97 -9.02 1.26
CA ALA A 43 10.41 -8.88 1.15
C ALA A 43 10.77 -7.39 1.18
N TYR A 44 12.04 -7.08 1.35
CA TYR A 44 12.58 -5.73 1.27
C TYR A 44 14.07 -5.80 0.93
N ILE A 45 14.63 -4.70 0.46
CA ILE A 45 16.08 -4.52 0.30
C ILE A 45 16.64 -3.88 1.58
N PRO A 46 17.49 -4.56 2.36
CA PRO A 46 18.09 -4.01 3.57
C PRO A 46 18.86 -2.72 3.29
N GLY A 47 18.73 -1.73 4.19
CA GLY A 47 19.35 -0.41 4.03
C GLY A 47 18.65 0.54 3.04
N GLN A 48 17.67 0.07 2.26
CA GLN A 48 16.90 0.92 1.33
C GLN A 48 15.40 0.93 1.66
N GLU A 49 14.83 -0.22 1.96
CA GLU A 49 13.37 -0.42 2.04
C GLU A 49 12.88 -0.80 3.44
N GLU A 50 13.77 -0.87 4.42
CA GLU A 50 13.43 -1.22 5.82
C GLU A 50 12.47 -0.20 6.44
N VAL A 51 12.70 1.08 6.15
CA VAL A 51 11.82 2.18 6.57
C VAL A 51 10.40 2.05 6.01
N ASN A 52 10.22 1.37 4.88
CA ASN A 52 8.89 1.15 4.30
C ASN A 52 8.10 0.12 5.10
N LEU A 53 8.76 -0.86 5.75
CA LEU A 53 8.10 -1.81 6.64
C LEU A 53 7.55 -1.08 7.87
N GLU A 54 8.38 -0.25 8.50
CA GLU A 54 7.96 0.58 9.63
C GLU A 54 6.85 1.54 9.22
N PHE A 55 6.94 2.12 8.03
CA PHE A 55 5.94 3.04 7.50
C PHE A 55 4.57 2.35 7.34
N ILE A 56 4.54 1.14 6.76
CA ILE A 56 3.32 0.34 6.62
C ILE A 56 2.67 0.09 7.98
N GLN A 57 3.47 -0.28 8.99
CA GLN A 57 2.95 -0.58 10.32
C GLN A 57 2.48 0.69 11.05
N ARG A 58 3.29 1.75 11.02
CA ARG A 58 3.04 3.03 11.69
C ARG A 58 1.75 3.68 11.22
N HIS A 59 1.50 3.68 9.92
CA HIS A 59 0.32 4.31 9.32
C HIS A 59 -0.84 3.32 9.11
N GLY A 60 -0.68 2.07 9.56
CA GLY A 60 -1.72 1.06 9.41
C GLY A 60 -2.09 0.79 7.95
N LEU A 61 -1.13 0.83 7.03
CA LEU A 61 -1.38 0.72 5.58
C LEU A 61 -1.41 -0.73 5.08
N GLY A 62 -1.11 -1.67 5.96
CA GLY A 62 -1.12 -3.07 5.62
C GLY A 62 -0.48 -3.96 6.69
N TRP A 63 0.27 -4.95 6.23
CA TRP A 63 0.91 -5.97 7.04
C TRP A 63 2.33 -6.27 6.53
N VAL A 64 3.17 -6.80 7.42
CA VAL A 64 4.50 -7.31 7.10
C VAL A 64 4.48 -8.81 7.38
N ALA A 65 4.79 -9.63 6.37
CA ALA A 65 4.81 -11.08 6.45
C ALA A 65 5.97 -11.62 5.60
N LEU A 66 7.15 -11.70 6.20
CA LEU A 66 8.40 -12.00 5.49
C LEU A 66 8.61 -13.51 5.32
N LEU A 67 8.01 -14.31 6.19
CA LEU A 67 8.08 -15.76 6.12
C LEU A 67 6.85 -16.35 5.41
N THR A 68 7.06 -17.37 4.57
CA THR A 68 5.97 -18.05 3.86
C THR A 68 4.87 -18.58 4.80
N SER A 69 5.24 -18.99 6.01
CA SER A 69 4.28 -19.42 7.04
C SER A 69 3.38 -18.28 7.52
N GLU A 70 3.95 -17.09 7.75
CA GLU A 70 3.22 -15.87 8.13
C GLU A 70 2.28 -15.44 7.01
N GLN A 71 2.78 -15.48 5.77
CA GLN A 71 2.00 -15.16 4.57
C GLN A 71 0.78 -16.07 4.45
N GLY A 72 0.98 -17.39 4.54
CA GLY A 72 -0.11 -18.36 4.48
C GLY A 72 -1.11 -18.21 5.63
N GLY A 73 -0.62 -17.93 6.85
CA GLY A 73 -1.47 -17.66 8.02
C GLY A 73 -2.32 -16.41 7.83
N LEU A 74 -1.71 -15.30 7.42
CA LEU A 74 -2.38 -14.03 7.18
C LEU A 74 -3.46 -14.16 6.09
N LEU A 75 -3.14 -14.79 4.95
CA LEU A 75 -4.12 -14.97 3.87
C LEU A 75 -5.33 -15.79 4.32
N LYS A 76 -5.13 -16.83 5.13
CA LYS A 76 -6.26 -17.59 5.72
C LYS A 76 -7.10 -16.70 6.63
N GLN A 77 -6.49 -15.89 7.48
CA GLN A 77 -7.21 -14.96 8.36
C GLN A 77 -8.01 -13.93 7.54
N LEU A 78 -7.40 -13.31 6.53
CA LEU A 78 -8.07 -12.33 5.67
C LEU A 78 -9.24 -12.95 4.90
N SER A 79 -9.11 -14.21 4.46
CA SER A 79 -10.21 -14.93 3.80
C SER A 79 -11.39 -15.24 4.73
N ALA A 80 -11.12 -15.41 6.02
CA ALA A 80 -12.12 -15.76 7.03
C ALA A 80 -12.77 -14.51 7.68
N SER A 81 -12.08 -13.38 7.69
CA SER A 81 -12.49 -12.16 8.40
C SER A 81 -12.51 -10.94 7.47
N PRO A 82 -13.60 -10.71 6.73
CA PRO A 82 -13.76 -9.54 5.87
C PRO A 82 -13.63 -8.19 6.61
N GLU A 83 -13.90 -8.18 7.92
CA GLU A 83 -13.71 -7.03 8.80
C GLU A 83 -12.27 -6.51 8.78
N MET A 84 -11.27 -7.38 8.90
CA MET A 84 -9.87 -6.95 8.92
C MET A 84 -9.48 -6.22 7.63
N LEU A 85 -10.00 -6.66 6.48
CA LEU A 85 -9.80 -5.97 5.21
C LEU A 85 -10.51 -4.62 5.19
N ARG A 86 -11.73 -4.52 5.71
CA ARG A 86 -12.48 -3.25 5.79
C ARG A 86 -11.77 -2.24 6.68
N ASP A 87 -11.37 -2.64 7.89
CA ASP A 87 -10.68 -1.77 8.83
C ASP A 87 -9.34 -1.28 8.27
N LYS A 88 -8.64 -2.18 7.56
CA LYS A 88 -7.39 -1.82 6.91
C LYS A 88 -7.61 -0.86 5.73
N LYS A 89 -8.61 -1.12 4.89
CA LYS A 89 -9.02 -0.20 3.80
C LYS A 89 -9.39 1.18 4.36
N GLN A 90 -10.06 1.25 5.52
CA GLN A 90 -10.37 2.53 6.18
C GLN A 90 -9.10 3.27 6.60
N SER A 91 -8.12 2.57 7.17
CA SER A 91 -6.83 3.18 7.56
C SER A 91 -6.08 3.72 6.33
N VAL A 92 -6.08 2.97 5.23
CA VAL A 92 -5.51 3.39 3.94
C VAL A 92 -6.24 4.63 3.41
N GLU A 93 -7.56 4.67 3.45
CA GLU A 93 -8.34 5.81 2.98
C GLU A 93 -8.06 7.07 3.81
N ASN A 94 -7.97 6.95 5.13
CA ASN A 94 -7.59 8.06 6.00
C ASN A 94 -6.23 8.64 5.60
N TYR A 95 -5.23 7.77 5.34
CA TYR A 95 -3.92 8.21 4.87
C TYR A 95 -3.99 8.89 3.50
N ARG A 96 -4.83 8.40 2.57
CA ARG A 96 -5.03 9.03 1.27
C ARG A 96 -5.60 10.43 1.40
N CYS A 97 -6.59 10.65 2.27
CA CYS A 97 -7.12 11.98 2.53
C CYS A 97 -6.02 12.93 3.00
N THR A 98 -5.21 12.52 3.98
CA THR A 98 -4.06 13.32 4.43
C THR A 98 -3.05 13.59 3.32
N ASN A 99 -2.79 12.61 2.45
CA ASN A 99 -1.88 12.79 1.33
C ASN A 99 -2.45 13.74 0.24
N GLN A 100 -3.77 13.72 0.04
CA GLN A 100 -4.46 14.65 -0.85
C GLN A 100 -4.37 16.08 -0.30
N GLU A 101 -4.66 16.28 0.99
CA GLU A 101 -4.50 17.57 1.66
C GLU A 101 -3.08 18.12 1.52
N ALA A 102 -2.06 17.27 1.71
CA ALA A 102 -0.67 17.66 1.50
C ALA A 102 -0.38 18.05 0.04
N THR A 103 -0.96 17.33 -0.92
CA THR A 103 -0.82 17.64 -2.35
C THR A 103 -1.48 18.97 -2.70
N ASP A 104 -2.61 19.29 -2.09
CA ASP A 104 -3.34 20.54 -2.32
C ASP A 104 -2.54 21.78 -1.86
N THR A 105 -1.54 21.61 -0.99
CA THR A 105 -0.62 22.70 -0.58
C THR A 105 0.43 23.07 -1.63
N ILE A 106 0.64 22.21 -2.64
CA ILE A 106 1.74 22.39 -3.61
C ILE A 106 1.53 23.63 -4.47
N LEU A 107 0.32 23.83 -5.02
CA LEU A 107 0.03 25.00 -5.87
C LEU A 107 0.19 26.32 -5.09
N PRO A 108 -0.43 26.51 -3.90
CA PRO A 108 -0.18 27.69 -3.08
C PRO A 108 1.30 27.94 -2.76
N LEU A 109 2.06 26.87 -2.48
CA LEU A 109 3.49 26.99 -2.22
C LEU A 109 4.23 27.50 -3.45
N ILE A 110 3.96 26.96 -4.64
CA ILE A 110 4.57 27.41 -5.90
C ILE A 110 4.25 28.89 -6.14
N ASP A 111 2.99 29.29 -5.97
CA ASP A 111 2.56 30.68 -6.17
C ASP A 111 3.27 31.64 -5.21
N SER A 112 3.54 31.21 -3.96
CA SER A 112 4.26 32.01 -2.97
C SER A 112 5.74 32.23 -3.31
N LEU A 113 6.35 31.31 -4.07
CA LEU A 113 7.75 31.40 -4.49
C LEU A 113 7.95 32.25 -5.75
N ALA A 114 6.86 32.57 -6.46
CA ALA A 114 6.87 33.37 -7.68
C ALA A 114 6.70 34.88 -7.43
N GLN A 115 6.53 35.29 -6.17
CA GLN A 115 6.42 36.69 -5.72
C GLN A 115 7.77 37.22 -5.22
#